data_AF-A0A2G0YQ70-F1
#
_entry.id   AF-A0A2G0YQ70-F1
#
_cell.length_a   1.000
_cell.length_b   1.000
_cell.length_c   1.000
_cell.angle_alpha   90.00
_cell.angle_beta   90.00
_cell.angle_gamma   90.00
#
_symmetry.space_group_name_H-M   'P 1'
#
loop_
_entity.id
_entity.type
_entity.pdbx_description
1 polymer ?
#
loop_
_entity_poly.entity_id
_entity_poly.type
_entity_poly.pdbx_seq_one_letter_code
_entity_poly.pdbx_strand_id
1 'polypeptide(L)'
;MFNLDEALRNHLAQRQKEPKARFVAASVATLSPGSKPGRTKVVAAVAEVATLRKTITATTAIIQWLKEEGAYLYVTDNTLCFRPTDWGQLDVVSANWRALLYELAAADQEQKNGSGR
;
A
#
# COMPACT_ATOMS: atom_id res chain seq x y z
N MET A 1 -12.04 8.67 38.33
CA MET A 1 -10.82 8.75 37.50
C MET A 1 -10.88 7.62 36.47
N PHE A 2 -10.51 7.89 35.22
CA PHE A 2 -10.53 6.90 34.13
C PHE A 2 -9.18 6.18 34.08
N ASN A 3 -9.15 4.86 34.28
CA ASN A 3 -7.92 4.07 34.22
C ASN A 3 -7.75 3.47 32.81
N LEU A 4 -6.74 3.94 32.09
CA LEU A 4 -6.45 3.49 30.72
C LEU A 4 -6.08 2.00 30.65
N ASP A 5 -5.34 1.50 31.64
CA ASP A 5 -4.96 0.08 31.70
C ASP A 5 -6.17 -0.84 31.88
N GLU A 6 -7.17 -0.39 32.66
CA GLU A 6 -8.44 -1.09 32.85
C GLU A 6 -9.24 -1.13 31.55
N ALA A 7 -9.33 0.01 30.85
CA ALA A 7 -10.03 0.12 29.57
C ALA A 7 -9.39 -0.77 28.49
N LEU A 8 -8.05 -0.81 28.45
CA LEU A 8 -7.30 -1.61 27.48
C LEU A 8 -7.47 -3.11 27.74
N ARG A 9 -7.39 -3.55 29.00
CA ARG A 9 -7.67 -4.96 29.37
C ARG A 9 -9.10 -5.37 29.01
N ASN A 10 -10.07 -4.51 29.28
CA ASN A 10 -11.47 -4.81 29.01
C ASN A 10 -11.75 -4.89 27.49
N HIS A 11 -11.15 -4.01 26.70
CA HIS A 11 -11.26 -4.05 25.23
C HIS A 11 -10.65 -5.32 24.63
N LEU A 12 -9.46 -5.74 25.08
CA LEU A 12 -8.83 -6.99 24.63
C LEU A 12 -9.64 -8.22 25.05
N ALA A 13 -10.24 -8.21 26.24
CA ALA A 13 -11.11 -9.29 26.70
C ALA A 13 -12.41 -9.40 25.86
N GLN A 14 -12.92 -8.30 25.32
CA GLN A 14 -14.08 -8.31 24.41
C GLN A 14 -13.74 -8.93 23.05
N ARG A 15 -12.59 -8.59 22.47
CA ARG A 15 -12.08 -9.16 21.19
C ARG A 15 -11.90 -10.68 21.24
N GLN A 16 -11.49 -11.23 22.38
CA GLN A 16 -11.32 -12.68 22.56
C GLN A 16 -12.65 -13.44 22.60
N LYS A 17 -13.77 -12.77 22.91
CA LYS A 17 -15.11 -13.35 22.97
C LYS A 17 -15.89 -13.24 21.66
N GLU A 18 -15.33 -12.55 20.66
CA GLU A 18 -15.95 -12.43 19.35
C GLU A 18 -15.79 -13.77 18.59
N PRO A 19 -16.89 -14.42 18.16
CA PRO A 19 -16.79 -15.70 17.49
C PRO A 19 -16.03 -15.54 16.18
N LYS A 20 -14.99 -16.36 15.97
CA LYS A 20 -14.26 -16.47 14.69
C LYS A 20 -15.26 -16.68 13.56
N ALA A 21 -15.56 -15.63 12.81
CA ALA A 21 -16.36 -15.71 11.59
C ALA A 21 -15.60 -16.58 10.59
N ARG A 22 -15.95 -17.87 10.56
CA ARG A 22 -15.54 -18.82 9.52
C ARG A 22 -16.27 -18.42 8.23
N PHE A 23 -15.61 -17.63 7.41
CA PHE A 23 -16.05 -17.43 6.03
C PHE A 23 -15.96 -18.76 5.28
N VAL A 24 -17.12 -19.35 4.96
CA VAL A 24 -17.23 -20.51 4.06
C VAL A 24 -17.42 -19.95 2.66
N ALA A 25 -16.37 -19.97 1.84
CA ALA A 25 -16.47 -19.63 0.43
C ALA A 25 -17.12 -20.82 -0.31
N ALA A 26 -18.36 -20.66 -0.77
CA ALA A 26 -18.98 -21.58 -1.70
C ALA A 26 -18.38 -21.34 -3.10
N SER A 27 -17.32 -22.07 -3.44
CA SER A 27 -16.78 -22.10 -4.79
C SER A 27 -17.69 -22.96 -5.67
N VAL A 28 -18.52 -22.31 -6.49
CA VAL A 28 -19.24 -22.95 -7.59
C VAL A 28 -18.24 -23.16 -8.73
N ALA A 29 -17.89 -24.41 -8.98
CA ALA A 29 -17.11 -24.81 -10.14
C ALA A 29 -18.05 -24.98 -11.34
N THR A 30 -18.04 -24.01 -12.24
CA THR A 30 -18.37 -24.24 -13.64
C THR A 30 -17.32 -23.53 -14.46
N LEU A 31 -16.47 -24.30 -15.15
CA LEU A 31 -15.98 -24.07 -16.52
C LEU A 31 -14.90 -25.10 -16.86
N SER A 32 -15.20 -25.90 -17.87
CA SER A 32 -14.27 -26.58 -18.78
C SER A 32 -14.88 -26.39 -20.18
N PRO A 33 -14.15 -26.28 -21.31
CA PRO A 33 -12.79 -26.78 -21.54
C PRO A 33 -11.82 -25.86 -22.33
N GLY A 34 -10.52 -26.06 -22.07
CA GLY A 34 -9.48 -26.17 -23.10
C GLY A 34 -9.06 -24.94 -23.93
N SER A 35 -7.88 -24.39 -23.65
CA SER A 35 -6.99 -23.90 -24.72
C SER A 35 -5.52 -24.00 -24.29
N LYS A 36 -4.69 -24.47 -25.23
CA LYS A 36 -3.30 -24.93 -25.07
C LYS A 36 -2.36 -23.81 -24.58
N PRO A 37 -1.39 -24.05 -23.67
CA PRO A 37 -0.41 -23.03 -23.32
C PRO A 37 0.75 -23.05 -24.33
N GLY A 38 0.58 -22.32 -25.43
CA GLY A 38 1.68 -21.96 -26.32
C GLY A 38 2.25 -20.59 -25.94
N ARG A 39 3.41 -20.58 -25.25
CA ARG A 39 4.36 -19.45 -25.15
C ARG A 39 3.78 -18.07 -24.77
N THR A 40 3.54 -17.82 -23.48
CA THR A 40 3.21 -16.49 -22.92
C THR A 40 4.10 -16.09 -21.75
N LYS A 41 5.43 -16.18 -21.90
CA LYS A 41 6.38 -15.66 -20.88
C LYS A 41 6.97 -14.28 -21.21
N VAL A 42 6.80 -13.76 -22.43
CA VAL A 42 7.45 -12.50 -22.86
C VAL A 42 6.51 -11.29 -22.84
N VAL A 43 5.19 -11.48 -22.97
CA VAL A 43 4.21 -10.37 -22.96
C VAL A 43 3.85 -9.93 -21.53
N ALA A 44 4.01 -10.80 -20.54
CA ALA A 44 3.78 -10.47 -19.13
C ALA A 44 4.71 -9.34 -18.66
N ALA A 45 6.01 -9.41 -18.98
CA ALA A 45 6.98 -8.38 -18.59
C ALA A 45 6.69 -7.01 -19.23
N VAL A 46 6.22 -6.95 -20.48
CA VAL A 46 5.92 -5.68 -21.15
C VAL A 46 4.65 -5.04 -20.58
N ALA A 47 3.62 -5.85 -20.29
CA ALA A 47 2.42 -5.37 -19.61
C ALA A 47 2.75 -4.89 -18.19
N GLU A 48 3.61 -5.61 -17.48
CA GLU A 48 4.07 -5.27 -16.13
C GLU A 48 4.90 -3.98 -16.09
N VAL A 49 5.73 -3.73 -17.10
CA VAL A 49 6.45 -2.45 -17.24
C VAL A 49 5.50 -1.30 -17.56
N ALA A 50 4.48 -1.51 -18.39
CA ALA A 50 3.50 -0.49 -18.72
C ALA A 50 2.60 -0.14 -17.52
N THR A 51 2.16 -1.14 -16.75
CA THR A 51 1.42 -0.92 -15.51
C THR A 51 2.31 -0.25 -14.47
N LEU A 52 3.56 -0.69 -14.31
CA LEU A 52 4.53 -0.05 -13.44
C LEU A 52 4.72 1.42 -13.79
N ARG A 53 4.98 1.76 -15.06
CA ARG A 53 5.12 3.15 -15.52
C ARG A 53 3.87 4.00 -15.23
N LYS A 54 2.68 3.45 -15.48
CA LYS A 54 1.41 4.16 -15.18
C LYS A 54 1.22 4.38 -13.69
N THR A 55 1.57 3.40 -12.86
CA THR A 55 1.53 3.51 -11.39
C THR A 55 2.56 4.52 -10.89
N ILE A 56 3.78 4.55 -11.46
CA ILE A 56 4.82 5.54 -11.11
C ILE A 56 4.31 6.95 -11.39
N THR A 57 3.80 7.23 -12.59
CA THR A 57 3.23 8.55 -12.93
C THR A 57 2.09 8.94 -11.99
N ALA A 58 1.22 8.00 -11.62
CA ALA A 58 0.14 8.26 -10.67
C ALA A 58 0.67 8.54 -9.25
N THR A 59 1.75 7.87 -8.84
CA THR A 59 2.35 8.00 -7.51
C THR A 59 3.05 9.35 -7.34
N THR A 60 3.80 9.81 -8.36
CA THR A 60 4.41 11.15 -8.34
C THR A 60 3.35 12.25 -8.29
N ALA A 61 2.23 12.06 -9.00
CA ALA A 61 1.10 12.99 -8.94
C ALA A 61 0.48 13.06 -7.54
N ILE A 62 0.33 11.91 -6.85
CA ILE A 62 -0.15 11.88 -5.46
C ILE A 62 0.81 12.62 -4.53
N ILE A 63 2.13 12.41 -4.65
CA ILE A 63 3.13 13.10 -3.82
C ILE A 63 3.06 14.62 -4.02
N GLN A 64 2.95 15.06 -5.28
CA GLN A 64 2.86 16.48 -5.61
C GLN A 64 1.58 17.10 -5.07
N TRP A 65 0.43 16.43 -5.26
CA TRP A 65 -0.85 16.88 -4.72
C TRP A 65 -0.81 16.97 -3.19
N LEU A 66 -0.28 15.96 -2.49
CA LEU A 66 -0.12 15.99 -1.04
C LEU A 66 0.74 17.17 -0.57
N LYS A 67 1.82 17.48 -1.29
CA LYS A 67 2.68 18.62 -1.00
C LYS A 67 1.95 19.96 -1.18
N GLU A 68 1.13 20.09 -2.21
CA GLU A 68 0.30 21.29 -2.48
C GLU A 68 -0.76 21.48 -1.40
N GLU A 69 -1.35 20.39 -0.90
CA GLU A 69 -2.28 20.37 0.24
C GLU A 69 -1.57 20.54 1.60
N GLY A 70 -0.25 20.71 1.62
CA GLY A 70 0.55 20.89 2.83
C GLY A 70 0.73 19.63 3.68
N ALA A 71 0.39 18.46 3.15
CA ALA A 71 0.62 17.19 3.81
C ALA A 71 2.09 16.79 3.69
N TYR A 72 2.63 16.17 4.74
CA TYR A 72 4.03 15.71 4.74
C TYR A 72 4.10 14.20 4.55
N LEU A 73 4.87 13.77 3.56
CA LEU A 73 5.12 12.38 3.26
C LEU A 73 6.63 12.16 3.08
N TYR A 74 7.21 11.24 3.85
CA TYR A 74 8.64 10.92 3.80
C TYR A 74 8.90 9.46 4.18
N VAL A 75 10.09 8.95 3.86
CA VAL A 75 10.52 7.60 4.23
C VAL A 75 11.67 7.68 5.22
N THR A 76 11.64 6.83 6.25
CA THR A 76 12.74 6.68 7.22
C THR A 76 12.84 5.21 7.60
N ASP A 77 14.05 4.63 7.54
CA ASP A 77 14.30 3.23 7.89
C ASP A 77 13.29 2.24 7.27
N ASN A 78 13.01 2.40 5.97
CA ASN A 78 12.04 1.60 5.22
C ASN A 78 10.59 1.69 5.77
N THR A 79 10.28 2.77 6.50
CA THR A 79 8.95 3.09 7.01
C THR A 79 8.43 4.33 6.30
N LEU A 80 7.21 4.25 5.76
CA LEU A 80 6.52 5.40 5.19
C LEU A 80 5.87 6.21 6.31
N CYS A 81 6.37 7.42 6.52
CA CYS A 81 5.85 8.36 7.50
C CYS A 81 4.94 9.37 6.80
N PHE A 82 3.73 9.51 7.32
CA PHE A 82 2.72 10.38 6.74
C PHE A 82 2.08 11.25 7.83
N ARG A 83 2.09 12.57 7.60
CA ARG A 83 1.36 13.56 8.39
C ARG A 83 0.26 14.15 7.51
N PRO A 84 -0.99 13.68 7.64
CA PRO A 84 -2.11 14.23 6.88
C PRO A 84 -2.43 15.66 7.32
N THR A 85 -2.92 16.45 6.36
CA THR A 85 -3.63 17.72 6.63
C THR A 85 -5.13 17.47 6.72
N ASP A 86 -5.63 16.52 5.91
CA ASP A 86 -7.03 16.11 5.88
C ASP A 86 -7.15 14.59 5.99
N TRP A 87 -8.22 14.10 6.63
CA TRP A 87 -8.42 12.68 6.86
C TRP A 87 -8.71 11.89 5.58
N GLY A 88 -9.30 12.51 4.56
CA GLY A 88 -9.55 11.88 3.26
C GLY A 88 -8.27 11.54 2.50
N GLN A 89 -7.13 12.17 2.85
CA GLN A 89 -5.82 11.83 2.28
C GLN A 89 -5.35 10.44 2.70
N LEU A 90 -5.80 9.95 3.87
CA LEU A 90 -5.38 8.66 4.40
C LEU A 90 -5.85 7.49 3.51
N ASP A 91 -7.03 7.59 2.91
CA ASP A 91 -7.56 6.56 2.02
C ASP A 91 -6.71 6.45 0.74
N VAL A 92 -6.31 7.60 0.18
CA VAL A 92 -5.47 7.65 -1.02
C VAL A 92 -4.06 7.13 -0.74
N VAL A 93 -3.45 7.56 0.37
CA VAL A 93 -2.11 7.12 0.78
C VAL A 93 -2.10 5.64 1.15
N SER A 94 -3.11 5.16 1.88
CA SER A 94 -3.21 3.75 2.28
C SER A 94 -3.49 2.82 1.10
N ALA A 95 -4.20 3.26 0.06
CA ALA A 95 -4.36 2.47 -1.15
C ALA A 95 -3.05 2.33 -1.94
N ASN A 96 -2.17 3.33 -1.86
CA ASN A 96 -0.96 3.43 -2.68
C ASN A 96 0.36 3.31 -1.88
N TRP A 97 0.30 2.95 -0.60
CA TRP A 97 1.43 3.06 0.34
C TRP A 97 2.71 2.36 -0.15
N ARG A 98 2.57 1.18 -0.76
CA ARG A 98 3.71 0.39 -1.23
C ARG A 98 4.40 1.05 -2.42
N ALA A 99 3.63 1.60 -3.35
CA ALA A 99 4.18 2.34 -4.48
C ALA A 99 4.87 3.63 -4.03
N LEU A 100 4.23 4.37 -3.11
CA LEU A 100 4.80 5.59 -2.51
C LEU A 100 6.12 5.31 -1.78
N LEU A 101 6.20 4.20 -1.05
CA LEU A 101 7.42 3.79 -0.36
C LEU A 101 8.55 3.50 -1.33
N TYR A 102 8.30 2.76 -2.43
CA TYR A 102 9.35 2.46 -3.41
C TYR A 102 9.84 3.71 -4.13
N GLU A 103 8.95 4.61 -4.54
CA GLU A 103 9.32 5.86 -5.21
C GLU A 103 10.17 6.76 -4.30
N LEU A 104 9.72 6.95 -3.04
CA LEU A 104 10.46 7.79 -2.09
C LEU A 104 11.79 7.16 -1.65
N ALA A 105 11.83 5.83 -1.49
CA ALA A 105 13.08 5.12 -1.21
C ALA A 105 14.05 5.21 -2.39
N ALA A 106 13.57 5.11 -3.63
CA ALA A 106 14.41 5.29 -4.81
C ALA A 106 15.00 6.71 -4.87
N ALA A 107 14.19 7.73 -4.57
CA ALA A 107 14.65 9.12 -4.53
C ALA A 107 15.68 9.39 -3.42
N ASP A 108 15.52 8.80 -2.22
CA ASP A 108 16.49 8.90 -1.12
C ASP A 108 17.82 8.19 -1.44
N GLN A 109 17.76 7.03 -2.10
CA GLN A 109 18.96 6.33 -2.58
C GLN A 109 19.70 7.16 -3.63
N GLU A 110 18.99 7.80 -4.57
CA GLU A 110 19.61 8.66 -5.57
C GLU A 110 20.30 9.88 -4.94
N GLN A 111 19.70 10.52 -3.93
CA GLN A 111 20.34 11.61 -3.19
C GLN A 111 21.60 11.17 -2.44
N LYS A 112 21.55 10.01 -1.77
CA LYS A 112 22.70 9.44 -1.06
C LYS A 112 23.85 9.09 -2.01
N ASN A 113 23.53 8.56 -3.19
CA ASN A 113 24.53 8.21 -4.20
C ASN A 113 25.06 9.43 -4.97
N GLY A 114 24.28 10.51 -5.07
CA GLY A 114 24.66 11.76 -5.74
C GLY A 114 25.53 12.70 -4.91
N SER A 115 25.55 12.56 -3.58
CA SER A 115 26.32 13.44 -2.68
C SER A 115 27.82 13.10 -2.59
N GLY A 116 28.31 12.15 -3.39
CA GLY A 116 29.71 11.69 -3.39
C GLY A 116 30.67 12.43 -4.34
N ARG A 117 30.36 13.67 -4.73
CA ARG A 117 31.21 14.48 -5.63
C ARG A 117 31.87 15.66 -4.91
#